data_AF-A0A7C7NN69-F1
#
_entry.id   AF-A0A7C7NN69-F1
#
_cell.length_a   1.000
_cell.length_b   1.000
_cell.length_c   1.000
_cell.angle_alpha   90.00
_cell.angle_beta   90.00
_cell.angle_gamma   90.00
#
_symmetry.space_group_name_H-M   'P 1'
#
loop_
_entity.id
_entity.type
_entity.pdbx_description
1 polymer ?
#
loop_
_entity_poly.entity_id
_entity_poly.type
_entity_poly.pdbx_seq_one_letter_code
_entity_poly.pdbx_strand_id
1 'polypeptide(L)'
;TTIAVIFSETISTSSITTNTSDTTCSGSFQLSSNNFTTCVKMSAIPSASDNVTTFTATPAENLSNGTTFKLRITTSAKDTSSNSLVTAYTTNGFTTSPSGSGTIRGTVRYDNNTAAENVSISFAKSGTTVGNTTTANNGTYSQDNLSLGVYNIAFTKSDYLTTSQSDTLATDNQTITANVTLLADSCSAGTISGTISDAVSGSAKTDVSLSVRSGLSVTSGSTTGTTATSAANGTYTLSSMSAGGYTVQVSINGYITSFFNANVCGNLTNQNASISENLSSGSMRIILHWGASSGLTIVDSHITGPDNASGRFHIYYPANKRNFFYYTNDQVCYGCTSSQKSDNVTLDKDDISAPGTETITIPGGSWRSGTYRYSAHDYTTAGSTGNASSTNFAESGTTVKVYYNGTETTYNVPNIAGTVWKVFTIDGDSKVIT
;
A
#
# COMPACT_ATOMS: atom_id res chain seq x y z
N THR A 1 4.36 -9.03 27.83
CA THR A 1 4.89 -10.12 26.99
C THR A 1 5.94 -10.89 27.77
N THR A 2 5.77 -12.20 27.94
CA THR A 2 6.79 -13.06 28.54
C THR A 2 7.71 -13.58 27.44
N ILE A 3 9.02 -13.58 27.68
CA ILE A 3 10.03 -14.01 26.71
C ILE A 3 10.55 -15.37 27.17
N ALA A 4 10.56 -16.34 26.26
CA ALA A 4 11.10 -17.67 26.50
C ALA A 4 12.39 -17.89 25.71
N VAL A 5 13.38 -18.51 26.34
CA VAL A 5 14.55 -19.08 25.67
C VAL A 5 14.58 -20.58 25.90
N ILE A 6 14.89 -21.34 24.85
CA ILE A 6 14.95 -22.80 24.89
C ILE A 6 16.39 -23.21 24.58
N PHE A 7 16.98 -24.02 25.44
CA PHE A 7 18.30 -24.60 25.30
C PHE A 7 18.20 -26.04 24.78
N SER A 8 19.24 -26.50 24.08
CA SER A 8 19.34 -27.88 23.58
C SER A 8 19.61 -28.92 24.67
N GLU A 9 19.95 -28.48 25.87
CA GLU A 9 20.28 -29.32 27.02
C GLU A 9 19.83 -28.67 28.33
N THR A 10 19.93 -29.42 29.43
CA THR A 10 19.57 -28.97 30.77
C THR A 10 20.60 -27.97 31.30
N ILE A 11 20.13 -26.81 31.74
CA ILE A 11 20.98 -25.69 32.19
C ILE A 11 20.94 -25.55 33.71
N SER A 12 22.06 -25.11 34.31
CA SER A 12 22.08 -24.76 35.74
C SER A 12 21.23 -23.52 35.99
N THR A 13 20.15 -23.64 36.77
CA THR A 13 19.19 -22.54 37.01
C THR A 13 19.84 -21.29 37.59
N SER A 14 20.82 -21.44 38.48
CA SER A 14 21.54 -20.33 39.10
C SER A 14 22.43 -19.56 38.13
N SER A 15 22.78 -20.16 36.98
CA SER A 15 23.55 -19.50 35.93
C SER A 15 22.71 -18.60 35.03
N ILE A 16 21.37 -18.75 35.05
CA ILE A 16 20.44 -17.94 34.28
C ILE A 16 19.96 -16.76 35.13
N THR A 17 20.56 -15.60 34.89
CA THR A 17 20.38 -14.37 35.67
C THR A 17 20.03 -13.21 34.75
N THR A 18 19.36 -12.20 35.27
CA THR A 18 18.99 -10.99 34.52
C THR A 18 19.08 -9.78 35.43
N ASN A 19 19.20 -8.59 34.85
CA ASN A 19 19.06 -7.34 35.60
C ASN A 19 17.59 -7.08 35.97
N THR A 20 17.33 -6.86 37.25
CA THR A 20 16.01 -6.49 37.80
C THR A 20 16.03 -5.13 38.52
N SER A 21 17.14 -4.40 38.47
CA SER A 21 17.33 -3.13 39.18
C SER A 21 17.24 -1.94 38.23
N ASP A 22 17.97 -2.00 37.11
CA ASP A 22 18.12 -0.89 36.17
C ASP A 22 18.25 -1.37 34.71
N THR A 23 18.71 -0.49 33.82
CA THR A 23 18.86 -0.74 32.37
C THR A 23 20.29 -1.07 31.95
N THR A 24 21.22 -1.28 32.88
CA THR A 24 22.56 -1.75 32.58
C THR A 24 22.51 -3.20 32.10
N CYS A 25 23.23 -3.55 31.04
CA CYS A 25 23.27 -4.94 30.59
C CYS A 25 24.11 -5.80 31.55
N SER A 26 23.43 -6.62 32.36
CA SER A 26 24.04 -7.56 33.29
C SER A 26 23.24 -8.87 33.35
N GLY A 27 23.86 -9.91 33.91
CA GLY A 27 23.32 -11.27 33.88
C GLY A 27 23.55 -12.00 32.56
N SER A 28 23.19 -13.28 32.54
CA SER A 28 23.30 -14.14 31.37
C SER A 28 22.15 -13.98 30.39
N PHE A 29 20.95 -13.61 30.85
CA PHE A 29 19.78 -13.33 30.03
C PHE A 29 19.65 -11.82 29.84
N GLN A 30 19.84 -11.35 28.61
CA GLN A 30 19.82 -9.92 28.29
C GLN A 30 18.87 -9.66 27.12
N LEU A 31 18.02 -8.63 27.23
CA LEU A 31 17.14 -8.18 26.16
C LEU A 31 17.43 -6.71 25.86
N SER A 32 17.56 -6.34 24.59
CA SER A 32 17.87 -4.96 24.20
C SER A 32 17.30 -4.58 22.84
N SER A 33 16.89 -3.32 22.68
CA SER A 33 16.49 -2.74 21.40
C SER A 33 17.59 -1.91 20.72
N ASN A 34 18.74 -1.68 21.38
CA ASN A 34 19.77 -0.75 20.93
C ASN A 34 21.17 -1.41 20.90
N ASN A 35 21.21 -2.66 20.41
CA ASN A 35 22.44 -3.46 20.33
C ASN A 35 23.18 -3.60 21.66
N PHE A 36 22.43 -3.73 22.77
CA PHE A 36 22.95 -3.93 24.12
C PHE A 36 23.78 -2.77 24.67
N THR A 37 23.51 -1.55 24.18
CA THR A 37 23.97 -0.32 24.85
C THR A 37 23.25 -0.15 26.19
N THR A 38 21.95 -0.47 26.22
CA THR A 38 21.16 -0.67 27.43
C THR A 38 20.33 -1.94 27.30
N CYS A 39 19.90 -2.49 28.43
CA CYS A 39 19.06 -3.68 28.50
C CYS A 39 17.71 -3.36 29.15
N VAL A 40 16.70 -4.14 28.79
CA VAL A 40 15.38 -4.10 29.39
C VAL A 40 15.47 -4.71 30.78
N LYS A 41 15.03 -3.94 31.78
CA LYS A 41 14.87 -4.39 33.16
C LYS A 41 13.79 -5.48 33.23
N MET A 42 14.08 -6.61 33.86
CA MET A 42 13.09 -7.68 34.09
C MET A 42 12.41 -7.50 35.44
N SER A 43 11.18 -8.01 35.56
CA SER A 43 10.39 -7.94 36.80
C SER A 43 10.91 -8.86 37.89
N ALA A 44 11.56 -9.97 37.50
CA ALA A 44 12.13 -10.96 38.38
C ALA A 44 13.25 -11.75 37.67
N ILE A 45 13.94 -12.61 38.43
CA ILE A 45 14.87 -13.59 37.86
C ILE A 45 14.11 -14.58 36.93
N PRO A 46 14.76 -15.14 35.89
CA PRO A 46 14.08 -16.03 34.95
C PRO A 46 13.61 -17.32 35.63
N SER A 47 12.40 -17.77 35.29
CA SER A 47 11.81 -19.02 35.80
C SER A 47 12.08 -20.18 34.85
N ALA A 48 12.52 -21.31 35.38
CA ALA A 48 12.81 -22.52 34.63
C ALA A 48 11.57 -23.41 34.46
N SER A 49 11.48 -24.13 33.34
CA SER A 49 10.55 -25.26 33.17
C SER A 49 10.97 -26.46 34.02
N ASP A 50 10.08 -27.44 34.19
CA ASP A 50 10.32 -28.66 34.98
C ASP A 50 11.55 -29.46 34.52
N ASN A 51 11.82 -29.47 33.21
CA ASN A 51 12.99 -30.12 32.61
C ASN A 51 14.22 -29.19 32.47
N VAL A 52 14.12 -27.94 32.92
CA VAL A 52 15.20 -26.94 32.99
C VAL A 52 15.89 -26.69 31.63
N THR A 53 15.14 -26.82 30.55
CA THR A 53 15.60 -26.46 29.20
C THR A 53 14.97 -25.16 28.70
N THR A 54 13.87 -24.72 29.32
CA THR A 54 13.20 -23.47 28.96
C THR A 54 13.27 -22.49 30.12
N PHE A 55 13.70 -21.26 29.85
CA PHE A 55 13.71 -20.18 30.83
C PHE A 55 12.83 -19.04 30.34
N THR A 56 11.98 -18.55 31.22
CA THR A 56 11.05 -17.45 30.93
C THR A 56 11.37 -16.23 31.77
N ALA A 57 11.38 -15.06 31.14
CA ALA A 57 11.57 -13.78 31.81
C ALA A 57 10.51 -12.78 31.33
N THR A 58 10.02 -11.97 32.25
CA THR A 58 9.03 -10.93 31.97
C THR A 58 9.68 -9.56 32.18
N PRO A 59 9.67 -8.66 31.19
CA PRO A 59 10.04 -7.26 31.38
C PRO A 59 9.30 -6.61 32.54
N ALA A 60 9.96 -5.73 33.29
CA ALA A 60 9.36 -4.97 34.38
C ALA A 60 8.29 -3.99 33.88
N GLU A 61 8.49 -3.47 32.67
CA GLU A 61 7.59 -2.55 31.98
C GLU A 61 7.20 -3.12 30.62
N ASN A 62 6.09 -2.64 30.06
CA ASN A 62 5.72 -2.98 28.70
C ASN A 62 6.82 -2.54 27.71
N LEU A 63 7.17 -3.45 26.80
CA LEU A 63 8.13 -3.16 25.74
C LEU A 63 7.57 -2.07 24.82
N SER A 64 8.42 -1.15 24.38
CA SER A 64 8.05 -0.11 23.41
C SER A 64 7.43 -0.72 22.16
N ASN A 65 6.36 -0.12 21.66
CA ASN A 65 5.63 -0.59 20.47
C ASN A 65 6.45 -0.38 19.19
N GLY A 66 6.19 -1.19 18.15
CA GLY A 66 6.88 -1.09 16.85
C GLY A 66 8.40 -1.25 16.92
N THR A 67 8.94 -1.79 18.01
CA THR A 67 10.37 -1.77 18.31
C THR A 67 10.93 -3.19 18.25
N THR A 68 12.07 -3.36 17.58
CA THR A 68 12.80 -4.64 17.52
C THR A 68 13.66 -4.82 18.77
N PHE A 69 13.49 -5.94 19.46
CA PHE A 69 14.31 -6.37 20.59
C PHE A 69 15.08 -7.63 20.25
N LYS A 70 16.38 -7.65 20.56
CA LYS A 70 17.25 -8.83 20.46
C LYS A 70 17.47 -9.41 21.84
N LEU A 71 17.47 -10.73 21.91
CA LEU A 71 17.85 -11.48 23.10
C LEU A 71 19.32 -11.90 22.97
N ARG A 72 20.09 -11.78 24.04
CA ARG A 72 21.44 -12.32 24.15
C ARG A 72 21.54 -13.21 25.38
N ILE A 73 22.07 -14.41 25.17
CA ILE A 73 22.55 -15.29 26.23
C ILE A 73 24.07 -15.18 26.28
N THR A 74 24.63 -14.74 27.41
CA THR A 74 26.08 -14.58 27.56
C THR A 74 26.77 -15.87 27.98
N THR A 75 28.09 -15.88 27.98
CA THR A 75 28.91 -17.04 28.39
C THR A 75 28.84 -17.35 29.89
N SER A 76 28.14 -16.53 30.69
CA SER A 76 27.90 -16.86 32.11
C SER A 76 26.77 -17.88 32.31
N ALA A 77 25.95 -18.16 31.29
CA ALA A 77 25.07 -19.32 31.28
C ALA A 77 25.88 -20.62 31.24
N LYS A 78 25.52 -21.60 32.08
CA LYS A 78 26.24 -22.86 32.25
C LYS A 78 25.32 -24.07 32.26
N ASP A 79 25.78 -25.18 31.69
CA ASP A 79 25.13 -26.48 31.86
C ASP A 79 25.26 -26.99 33.31
N THR A 80 24.68 -28.16 33.60
CA THR A 80 24.77 -28.80 34.92
C THR A 80 26.18 -29.32 35.26
N SER A 81 27.06 -29.44 34.26
CA SER A 81 28.48 -29.78 34.41
C SER A 81 29.39 -28.56 34.57
N SER A 82 28.80 -27.36 34.70
CA SER A 82 29.50 -26.06 34.79
C SER A 82 30.24 -25.61 33.53
N ASN A 83 29.95 -26.20 32.37
CA ASN A 83 30.47 -25.73 31.09
C ASN A 83 29.71 -24.49 30.63
N SER A 84 30.44 -23.46 30.20
CA SER A 84 29.88 -22.23 29.63
C SER A 84 29.61 -22.36 28.13
N LEU A 85 28.73 -21.50 27.60
CA LEU A 85 28.69 -21.26 26.16
C LEU A 85 30.06 -20.79 25.66
N VAL A 86 30.48 -21.27 24.48
CA VAL A 86 31.76 -20.88 23.84
C VAL A 86 31.78 -19.39 23.53
N THR A 87 30.65 -18.84 23.07
CA THR A 87 30.45 -17.42 22.79
C THR A 87 29.04 -17.00 23.18
N ALA A 88 28.84 -15.70 23.44
CA ALA A 88 27.49 -15.18 23.65
C ALA A 88 26.62 -15.40 22.40
N TYR A 89 25.41 -15.92 22.60
CA TYR A 89 24.44 -16.16 21.54
C TYR A 89 23.46 -15.00 21.48
N THR A 90 23.39 -14.29 20.35
CA THR A 90 22.42 -13.18 20.14
C THR A 90 21.43 -13.57 19.06
N THR A 91 20.14 -13.45 19.33
CA THR A 91 19.08 -13.78 18.37
C THR A 91 18.91 -12.67 17.32
N ASN A 92 18.21 -13.01 16.23
CA ASN A 92 17.74 -12.01 15.26
C ASN A 92 16.66 -11.07 15.85
N GLY A 93 16.08 -11.44 17.00
CA GLY A 93 15.12 -10.65 17.75
C GLY A 93 13.65 -10.89 17.38
N PHE A 94 12.78 -10.03 17.92
CA PHE A 94 11.37 -9.91 17.60
C PHE A 94 10.96 -8.43 17.60
N THR A 95 9.91 -8.08 16.85
CA THR A 95 9.38 -6.69 16.81
C THR A 95 8.01 -6.66 17.47
N THR A 96 7.81 -5.74 18.41
CA THR A 96 6.49 -5.50 19.04
C THR A 96 5.53 -4.84 18.04
N SER A 97 4.23 -5.11 18.16
CA SER A 97 3.22 -4.43 17.34
C SER A 97 3.22 -2.92 17.62
N PRO A 98 2.99 -2.05 16.61
CA PRO A 98 2.73 -0.64 16.84
C PRO A 98 1.48 -0.44 17.69
N SER A 99 1.44 0.61 18.53
CA SER A 99 0.22 1.01 19.23
C SER A 99 -0.62 1.92 18.36
N GLY A 100 -1.92 1.72 18.46
CA GLY A 100 -2.93 2.49 17.75
C GLY A 100 -4.00 1.57 17.21
N SER A 101 -5.12 2.17 16.84
CA SER A 101 -6.21 1.47 16.17
C SER A 101 -6.69 2.25 14.97
N GLY A 102 -7.42 1.60 14.08
CA GLY A 102 -8.05 2.24 12.96
C GLY A 102 -9.34 1.54 12.58
N THR A 103 -9.90 2.01 11.47
CA THR A 103 -11.16 1.55 10.91
C THR A 103 -10.92 1.05 9.49
N ILE A 104 -11.44 -0.14 9.19
CA ILE A 104 -11.60 -0.59 7.81
C ILE A 104 -13.08 -0.60 7.49
N ARG A 105 -13.48 0.14 6.46
CA ARG A 105 -14.87 0.25 6.00
C ARG A 105 -14.93 0.11 4.48
N GLY A 106 -16.12 -0.09 3.93
CA GLY A 106 -16.26 -0.13 2.47
C GLY A 106 -17.65 -0.55 2.03
N THR A 107 -17.74 -0.89 0.74
CA THR A 107 -18.94 -1.45 0.12
C THR A 107 -18.64 -2.79 -0.53
N VAL A 108 -19.57 -3.72 -0.43
CA VAL A 108 -19.59 -4.94 -1.24
C VAL A 108 -20.72 -4.83 -2.26
N ARG A 109 -20.41 -5.12 -3.52
CA ARG A 109 -21.35 -5.13 -4.64
C ARG A 109 -21.29 -6.43 -5.41
N TYR A 110 -22.33 -6.73 -6.17
CA TYR A 110 -22.28 -7.76 -7.21
C TYR A 110 -21.67 -7.20 -8.50
N ASP A 111 -21.39 -8.07 -9.46
CA ASP A 111 -20.84 -7.73 -10.78
C ASP A 111 -21.71 -6.75 -11.59
N ASN A 112 -23.03 -6.80 -11.40
CA ASN A 112 -23.99 -5.84 -11.94
C ASN A 112 -24.07 -4.50 -11.16
N ASN A 113 -23.11 -4.27 -10.25
CA ASN A 113 -22.97 -3.07 -9.42
C ASN A 113 -24.11 -2.83 -8.39
N THR A 114 -25.01 -3.80 -8.20
CA THR A 114 -26.00 -3.71 -7.12
C THR A 114 -25.37 -4.05 -5.76
N ALA A 115 -25.92 -3.48 -4.68
CA ALA A 115 -25.42 -3.68 -3.33
C ALA A 115 -25.57 -5.14 -2.87
N ALA A 116 -24.50 -5.69 -2.27
CA ALA A 116 -24.51 -7.02 -1.69
C ALA A 116 -24.71 -6.95 -0.18
N GLU A 117 -25.93 -7.22 0.28
CA GLU A 117 -26.29 -7.27 1.70
C GLU A 117 -25.95 -8.61 2.36
N ASN A 118 -25.86 -8.64 3.69
CA ASN A 118 -25.65 -9.87 4.48
C ASN A 118 -24.42 -10.70 4.04
N VAL A 119 -23.39 -10.04 3.52
CA VAL A 119 -22.09 -10.67 3.23
C VAL A 119 -21.34 -10.82 4.54
N SER A 120 -20.85 -12.02 4.85
CA SER A 120 -20.03 -12.27 6.03
C SER A 120 -18.60 -11.78 5.77
N ILE A 121 -18.08 -10.94 6.66
CA ILE A 121 -16.75 -10.33 6.53
C ILE A 121 -15.92 -10.71 7.76
N SER A 122 -14.73 -11.26 7.52
CA SER A 122 -13.76 -11.56 8.58
C SER A 122 -12.44 -10.83 8.34
N PHE A 123 -11.88 -10.27 9.43
CA PHE A 123 -10.64 -9.52 9.42
C PHE A 123 -9.55 -10.34 10.09
N ALA A 124 -8.66 -10.93 9.30
CA ALA A 124 -7.56 -11.73 9.80
C ALA A 124 -6.26 -10.93 9.81
N LYS A 125 -5.53 -10.99 10.94
CA LYS A 125 -4.19 -10.42 11.09
C LYS A 125 -3.25 -11.53 11.52
N SER A 126 -2.14 -11.70 10.78
CA SER A 126 -1.19 -12.81 11.00
C SER A 126 -1.88 -14.19 11.07
N GLY A 127 -2.88 -14.41 10.22
CA GLY A 127 -3.63 -15.67 10.14
C GLY A 127 -4.71 -15.88 11.20
N THR A 128 -4.90 -14.95 12.15
CA THR A 128 -5.93 -15.03 13.18
C THR A 128 -7.04 -14.02 12.92
N THR A 129 -8.30 -14.45 12.92
CA THR A 129 -9.45 -13.55 12.86
C THR A 129 -9.55 -12.72 14.14
N VAL A 130 -9.46 -11.40 14.00
CA VAL A 130 -9.52 -10.44 15.12
C VAL A 130 -10.76 -9.55 15.08
N GLY A 131 -11.57 -9.67 14.02
CA GLY A 131 -12.84 -8.95 13.88
C GLY A 131 -13.75 -9.63 12.85
N ASN A 132 -15.04 -9.38 12.96
CA ASN A 132 -16.03 -9.80 11.97
C ASN A 132 -17.20 -8.82 11.94
N THR A 133 -17.84 -8.71 10.78
CA THR A 133 -19.05 -7.91 10.58
C THR A 133 -19.83 -8.45 9.39
N THR A 134 -20.99 -7.86 9.12
CA THR A 134 -21.76 -8.12 7.90
C THR A 134 -22.10 -6.83 7.17
N THR A 135 -22.35 -6.92 5.87
CA THR A 135 -22.84 -5.76 5.11
C THR A 135 -24.30 -5.46 5.42
N ALA A 136 -24.63 -4.16 5.49
CA ALA A 136 -25.99 -3.65 5.52
C ALA A 136 -26.69 -3.81 4.16
N ASN A 137 -27.99 -3.49 4.10
CA ASN A 137 -28.82 -3.62 2.87
C ASN A 137 -28.28 -2.80 1.68
N ASN A 138 -27.58 -1.70 1.95
CA ASN A 138 -26.93 -0.88 0.92
C ASN A 138 -25.49 -1.36 0.58
N GLY A 139 -25.09 -2.54 1.06
CA GLY A 139 -23.79 -3.16 0.81
C GLY A 139 -22.65 -2.56 1.64
N THR A 140 -22.89 -1.56 2.49
CA THR A 140 -21.84 -0.94 3.30
C THR A 140 -21.48 -1.79 4.52
N TYR A 141 -20.22 -1.68 4.96
CA TYR A 141 -19.73 -2.27 6.21
C TYR A 141 -18.67 -1.37 6.86
N SER A 142 -18.46 -1.53 8.16
CA SER A 142 -17.37 -0.91 8.91
C SER A 142 -16.93 -1.81 10.05
N GLN A 143 -15.63 -1.86 10.30
CA GLN A 143 -15.02 -2.50 11.45
C GLN A 143 -14.01 -1.54 12.08
N ASP A 144 -14.33 -1.10 13.29
CA ASP A 144 -13.50 -0.18 14.08
C ASP A 144 -12.59 -0.94 15.04
N ASN A 145 -11.71 -0.18 15.71
CA ASN A 145 -10.81 -0.65 16.76
C ASN A 145 -9.85 -1.77 16.33
N LEU A 146 -9.50 -1.81 15.05
CA LEU A 146 -8.51 -2.74 14.52
C LEU A 146 -7.10 -2.22 14.78
N SER A 147 -6.27 -2.99 15.50
CA SER A 147 -4.87 -2.64 15.77
C SER A 147 -4.03 -2.43 14.49
N LEU A 148 -3.09 -1.48 14.48
CA LEU A 148 -2.24 -1.21 13.31
C LEU A 148 -1.51 -2.45 12.76
N GLY A 149 -1.60 -2.69 11.45
CA GLY A 149 -0.94 -3.79 10.75
C GLY A 149 -1.63 -4.17 9.45
N VAL A 150 -1.13 -5.25 8.85
CA VAL A 150 -1.65 -5.81 7.59
C VAL A 150 -2.77 -6.80 7.88
N TYR A 151 -3.90 -6.60 7.21
CA TYR A 151 -5.09 -7.41 7.30
C TYR A 151 -5.30 -8.20 6.00
N ASN A 152 -5.76 -9.44 6.14
CA ASN A 152 -6.45 -10.18 5.09
C ASN A 152 -7.94 -10.19 5.43
N ILE A 153 -8.74 -9.60 4.57
CA ILE A 153 -10.17 -9.44 4.75
C ILE A 153 -10.85 -10.44 3.84
N ALA A 154 -11.63 -11.38 4.38
CA ALA A 154 -12.36 -12.37 3.60
C ALA A 154 -13.85 -12.05 3.57
N PHE A 155 -14.44 -12.12 2.38
CA PHE A 155 -15.83 -11.85 2.08
C PHE A 155 -16.49 -13.15 1.60
N THR A 156 -17.51 -13.60 2.33
CA THR A 156 -18.18 -14.88 2.07
C THR A 156 -19.69 -14.70 2.00
N LYS A 157 -20.28 -15.26 0.94
CA LYS A 157 -21.72 -15.32 0.71
C LYS A 157 -22.06 -16.59 -0.06
N SER A 158 -23.19 -17.23 0.25
CA SER A 158 -23.67 -18.42 -0.50
C SER A 158 -23.82 -18.09 -1.98
N ASP A 159 -23.44 -19.03 -2.84
CA ASP A 159 -23.54 -18.94 -4.31
C ASP A 159 -22.54 -17.95 -4.96
N TYR A 160 -21.57 -17.46 -4.17
CA TYR A 160 -20.49 -16.58 -4.62
C TYR A 160 -19.13 -17.14 -4.23
N LEU A 161 -18.12 -16.82 -5.03
CA LEU A 161 -16.72 -17.13 -4.73
C LEU A 161 -16.29 -16.34 -3.48
N THR A 162 -15.61 -17.02 -2.55
CA THR A 162 -14.94 -16.32 -1.45
C THR A 162 -13.86 -15.43 -2.03
N THR A 163 -13.98 -14.13 -1.78
CA THR A 163 -13.02 -13.12 -2.22
C THR A 163 -12.25 -12.63 -1.02
N SER A 164 -10.96 -12.35 -1.19
CA SER A 164 -10.15 -11.74 -0.15
C SER A 164 -9.48 -10.46 -0.64
N GLN A 165 -9.23 -9.54 0.28
CA GLN A 165 -8.51 -8.30 0.04
C GLN A 165 -7.42 -8.12 1.11
N SER A 166 -6.29 -7.50 0.77
CA SER A 166 -5.29 -7.08 1.75
C SER A 166 -5.22 -5.57 1.92
N ASP A 167 -5.24 -5.10 3.16
CA ASP A 167 -5.13 -3.68 3.51
C ASP A 167 -4.26 -3.48 4.75
N THR A 168 -3.64 -2.30 4.86
CA THR A 168 -2.69 -2.00 5.95
C THR A 168 -3.09 -0.77 6.73
N LEU A 169 -3.48 -0.94 8.00
CA LEU A 169 -3.61 0.16 8.95
C LEU A 169 -2.22 0.56 9.46
N ALA A 170 -1.68 1.64 8.91
CA ALA A 170 -0.31 2.11 9.17
C ALA A 170 -0.22 3.16 10.29
N THR A 171 -1.29 3.95 10.52
CA THR A 171 -1.28 5.06 11.48
C THR A 171 -2.51 5.05 12.38
N ASP A 172 -2.36 5.61 13.58
CA ASP A 172 -3.45 5.67 14.57
C ASP A 172 -4.62 6.52 14.06
N ASN A 173 -5.83 6.06 14.35
CA ASN A 173 -7.11 6.60 13.85
C ASN A 173 -7.25 6.61 12.32
N GLN A 174 -6.42 5.86 11.58
CA GLN A 174 -6.56 5.74 10.13
C GLN A 174 -7.88 5.06 9.78
N THR A 175 -8.58 5.63 8.80
CA THR A 175 -9.69 4.97 8.12
C THR A 175 -9.24 4.54 6.72
N ILE A 176 -9.45 3.28 6.38
CA ILE A 176 -9.21 2.73 5.04
C ILE A 176 -10.53 2.29 4.42
N THR A 177 -10.67 2.57 3.12
CA THR A 177 -11.80 2.13 2.30
C THR A 177 -11.42 0.89 1.50
N ALA A 178 -12.10 -0.22 1.74
CA ALA A 178 -11.89 -1.52 1.09
C ALA A 178 -13.17 -1.99 0.40
N ASN A 179 -13.29 -1.68 -0.90
CA ASN A 179 -14.46 -2.00 -1.71
C ASN A 179 -14.23 -3.30 -2.50
N VAL A 180 -15.24 -4.18 -2.54
CA VAL A 180 -15.15 -5.49 -3.20
C VAL A 180 -16.35 -5.76 -4.09
N THR A 181 -16.10 -6.37 -5.24
CA THR A 181 -17.13 -6.98 -6.09
C THR A 181 -17.13 -8.49 -5.86
N LEU A 182 -18.28 -9.07 -5.50
CA LEU A 182 -18.47 -10.51 -5.43
C LEU A 182 -18.74 -11.08 -6.82
N LEU A 183 -18.06 -12.18 -7.12
CA LEU A 183 -18.25 -12.96 -8.33
C LEU A 183 -19.06 -14.21 -8.01
N ALA A 184 -20.07 -14.51 -8.82
CA ALA A 184 -20.86 -15.73 -8.67
C ALA A 184 -19.96 -16.98 -8.78
N ASP A 185 -20.26 -18.05 -8.06
CA ASP A 185 -19.51 -19.30 -8.14
C ASP A 185 -19.62 -20.00 -9.51
N SER A 186 -20.63 -19.62 -10.29
CA SER A 186 -20.84 -19.99 -11.69
C SER A 186 -19.92 -19.25 -12.69
N CYS A 187 -19.12 -18.29 -12.23
CA CYS A 187 -18.15 -17.60 -13.08
C CYS A 187 -17.15 -18.57 -13.71
N SER A 188 -16.84 -18.34 -14.98
CA SER A 188 -15.90 -19.18 -15.71
C SER A 188 -14.45 -18.74 -15.52
N ALA A 189 -13.55 -19.71 -15.66
CA ALA A 189 -12.12 -19.43 -15.85
C ALA A 189 -11.89 -18.63 -17.16
N GLY A 190 -10.77 -17.94 -17.26
CA GLY A 190 -10.45 -17.15 -18.45
C GLY A 190 -9.01 -16.65 -18.51
N THR A 191 -8.83 -15.53 -19.21
CA THR A 191 -7.55 -14.84 -19.38
C THR A 191 -7.62 -13.40 -18.86
N ILE A 192 -6.47 -12.81 -18.58
CA ILE A 192 -6.30 -11.37 -18.34
C ILE A 192 -5.37 -10.86 -19.43
N SER A 193 -5.82 -9.90 -20.23
CA SER A 193 -5.04 -9.36 -21.34
C SER A 193 -5.17 -7.84 -21.46
N GLY A 194 -4.09 -7.20 -21.92
CA GLY A 194 -4.00 -5.75 -22.08
C GLY A 194 -2.63 -5.33 -22.59
N THR A 195 -2.31 -4.05 -22.42
CA THR A 195 -1.00 -3.48 -22.74
C THR A 195 -0.34 -2.86 -21.51
N ILE A 196 1.00 -2.91 -21.47
CA ILE A 196 1.82 -2.14 -20.52
C ILE A 196 2.47 -0.97 -21.28
N SER A 197 2.34 0.23 -20.73
CA SER A 197 2.92 1.46 -21.29
C SER A 197 3.73 2.24 -20.26
N ASP A 198 4.58 3.13 -20.73
CA ASP A 198 5.27 4.11 -19.92
C ASP A 198 4.29 5.20 -19.47
N ALA A 199 4.25 5.49 -18.18
CA ALA A 199 3.30 6.45 -17.61
C ALA A 199 3.51 7.89 -18.11
N VAL A 200 4.73 8.26 -18.52
CA VAL A 200 5.06 9.63 -18.98
C VAL A 200 4.91 9.74 -20.47
N SER A 201 5.57 8.88 -21.23
CA SER A 201 5.60 8.98 -22.70
C SER A 201 4.41 8.31 -23.38
N GLY A 202 3.67 7.45 -22.68
CA GLY A 202 2.62 6.61 -23.26
C GLY A 202 3.16 5.48 -24.16
N SER A 203 4.48 5.37 -24.34
CA SER A 203 5.08 4.37 -25.23
C SER A 203 4.88 2.96 -24.68
N ALA A 204 4.63 2.00 -25.56
CA ALA A 204 4.53 0.60 -25.19
C ALA A 204 5.84 0.09 -24.54
N LYS A 205 5.71 -0.77 -23.52
CA LYS A 205 6.86 -1.35 -22.81
C LYS A 205 6.97 -2.85 -23.07
N THR A 206 8.08 -3.25 -23.68
CA THR A 206 8.49 -4.65 -23.89
C THR A 206 9.17 -5.23 -22.66
N ASP A 207 9.19 -6.56 -22.56
CA ASP A 207 9.94 -7.34 -21.57
C ASP A 207 9.58 -7.02 -20.11
N VAL A 208 8.37 -6.51 -19.90
CA VAL A 208 7.84 -6.29 -18.55
C VAL A 208 7.36 -7.62 -17.99
N SER A 209 7.84 -7.99 -16.81
CA SER A 209 7.43 -9.20 -16.12
C SER A 209 6.12 -8.96 -15.38
N LEU A 210 5.17 -9.89 -15.55
CA LEU A 210 3.92 -9.94 -14.81
C LEU A 210 3.86 -11.20 -13.96
N SER A 211 3.44 -11.08 -12.70
CA SER A 211 3.16 -12.22 -11.82
C SER A 211 1.86 -12.01 -11.06
N VAL A 212 1.17 -13.10 -10.74
CA VAL A 212 -0.20 -13.07 -10.22
C VAL A 212 -0.25 -13.57 -8.78
N ARG A 213 -1.07 -12.91 -7.96
CA ARG A 213 -1.40 -13.29 -6.58
C ARG A 213 -2.91 -13.41 -6.42
N SER A 214 -3.34 -14.38 -5.63
CA SER A 214 -4.76 -14.56 -5.30
C SER A 214 -5.19 -13.52 -4.26
N GLY A 215 -6.38 -12.95 -4.43
CA GLY A 215 -6.91 -11.86 -3.61
C GLY A 215 -6.60 -10.47 -4.18
N LEU A 216 -7.39 -9.48 -3.79
CA LEU A 216 -7.27 -8.08 -4.17
C LEU A 216 -6.27 -7.35 -3.28
N SER A 217 -5.54 -6.39 -3.84
CA SER A 217 -4.53 -5.59 -3.14
C SER A 217 -3.43 -6.41 -2.43
N VAL A 218 -3.19 -7.65 -2.87
CA VAL A 218 -2.15 -8.53 -2.31
C VAL A 218 -0.82 -8.24 -3.00
N THR A 219 0.09 -7.55 -2.31
CA THR A 219 1.36 -7.07 -2.89
C THR A 219 2.61 -7.85 -2.45
N SER A 220 2.46 -8.85 -1.57
CA SER A 220 3.56 -9.68 -1.07
C SER A 220 3.15 -11.15 -0.88
N GLY A 221 4.09 -12.03 -0.51
CA GLY A 221 3.84 -13.45 -0.26
C GLY A 221 4.03 -14.35 -1.48
N SER A 222 3.27 -15.44 -1.56
CA SER A 222 3.34 -16.42 -2.65
C SER A 222 2.52 -16.01 -3.88
N THR A 223 3.00 -16.34 -5.07
CA THR A 223 2.28 -16.15 -6.34
C THR A 223 1.46 -17.39 -6.70
N THR A 224 0.51 -17.25 -7.62
CA THR A 224 -0.21 -18.40 -8.20
C THR A 224 0.67 -19.25 -9.12
N GLY A 225 1.84 -18.73 -9.52
CA GLY A 225 2.70 -19.33 -10.55
C GLY A 225 2.35 -18.89 -11.96
N THR A 226 1.21 -18.23 -12.17
CA THR A 226 0.87 -17.61 -13.46
C THR A 226 1.73 -16.38 -13.68
N THR A 227 2.42 -16.35 -14.82
CA THR A 227 3.28 -15.24 -15.23
C THR A 227 3.07 -14.91 -16.70
N ALA A 228 3.41 -13.69 -17.08
CA ALA A 228 3.53 -13.27 -18.48
C ALA A 228 4.70 -12.32 -18.65
N THR A 229 5.11 -12.11 -19.90
CA THR A 229 6.06 -11.07 -20.29
C THR A 229 5.43 -10.25 -21.41
N SER A 230 5.49 -8.92 -21.33
CA SER A 230 4.94 -8.07 -22.38
C SER A 230 5.76 -8.15 -23.67
N ALA A 231 5.07 -8.15 -24.81
CA ALA A 231 5.67 -8.15 -26.14
C ALA A 231 6.17 -6.75 -26.54
N ALA A 232 6.81 -6.63 -27.71
CA ALA A 232 7.37 -5.38 -28.22
C ALA A 232 6.36 -4.22 -28.33
N ASN A 233 5.09 -4.53 -28.61
CA ASN A 233 3.97 -3.58 -28.66
C ASN A 233 3.28 -3.39 -27.29
N GLY A 234 3.89 -3.90 -26.21
CA GLY A 234 3.39 -3.82 -24.84
C GLY A 234 2.30 -4.82 -24.49
N THR A 235 1.81 -5.64 -25.43
CA THR A 235 0.70 -6.56 -25.13
C THR A 235 1.15 -7.70 -24.23
N TYR A 236 0.28 -8.13 -23.32
CA TYR A 236 0.48 -9.29 -22.48
C TYR A 236 -0.81 -10.11 -22.37
N THR A 237 -0.66 -11.40 -22.05
CA THR A 237 -1.78 -12.29 -21.72
C THR A 237 -1.37 -13.21 -20.58
N LEU A 238 -2.14 -13.19 -19.50
CA LEU A 238 -2.11 -14.18 -18.43
C LEU A 238 -3.20 -15.22 -18.72
N SER A 239 -2.78 -16.46 -18.97
CA SER A 239 -3.66 -17.55 -19.37
C SER A 239 -4.05 -18.45 -18.20
N SER A 240 -5.10 -19.25 -18.40
CA SER A 240 -5.53 -20.30 -17.46
C SER A 240 -5.84 -19.78 -16.05
N MET A 241 -6.42 -18.59 -15.97
CA MET A 241 -6.84 -17.99 -14.72
C MET A 241 -8.15 -18.63 -14.27
N SER A 242 -8.18 -19.23 -13.08
CA SER A 242 -9.44 -19.64 -12.45
C SER A 242 -10.32 -18.41 -12.20
N ALA A 243 -11.63 -18.62 -12.03
CA ALA A 243 -12.51 -17.53 -11.63
C ALA A 243 -12.13 -17.02 -10.23
N GLY A 244 -12.14 -15.70 -10.02
CA GLY A 244 -11.78 -15.09 -8.75
C GLY A 244 -11.14 -13.71 -8.86
N GLY A 245 -10.89 -13.10 -7.71
CA GLY A 245 -10.16 -11.82 -7.58
C GLY A 245 -8.66 -12.03 -7.46
N TYR A 246 -7.88 -11.23 -8.19
CA TYR A 246 -6.42 -11.32 -8.25
C TYR A 246 -5.76 -9.94 -8.18
N THR A 247 -4.51 -9.92 -7.73
CA THR A 247 -3.58 -8.80 -7.89
C THR A 247 -2.47 -9.22 -8.86
N VAL A 248 -2.28 -8.42 -9.89
CA VAL A 248 -1.20 -8.58 -10.88
C VAL A 248 -0.09 -7.59 -10.55
N GLN A 249 1.10 -8.12 -10.29
CA GLN A 249 2.33 -7.35 -10.16
C GLN A 249 2.94 -7.13 -11.54
N VAL A 250 3.39 -5.91 -11.81
CA VAL A 250 4.06 -5.49 -13.05
C VAL A 250 5.45 -4.95 -12.68
N SER A 251 6.51 -5.53 -13.24
CA SER A 251 7.88 -5.19 -12.86
C SER A 251 8.86 -5.27 -14.03
N ILE A 252 9.74 -4.27 -14.11
CA ILE A 252 10.89 -4.22 -15.02
C ILE A 252 11.99 -3.36 -14.38
N ASN A 253 13.25 -3.67 -14.67
CA ASN A 253 14.38 -2.91 -14.13
C ASN A 253 14.31 -1.43 -14.55
N GLY A 254 14.69 -0.53 -13.65
CA GLY A 254 14.63 0.93 -13.85
C GLY A 254 13.25 1.56 -13.61
N TYR A 255 12.23 0.75 -13.34
CA TYR A 255 10.86 1.19 -13.10
C TYR A 255 10.38 0.86 -11.69
N ILE A 256 9.43 1.65 -11.20
CA ILE A 256 8.70 1.39 -9.98
C ILE A 256 7.79 0.17 -10.24
N THR A 257 7.87 -0.82 -9.35
CA THR A 257 6.96 -1.97 -9.37
C THR A 257 5.54 -1.48 -9.13
N SER A 258 4.61 -1.86 -10.02
CA SER A 258 3.21 -1.48 -9.94
C SER A 258 2.31 -2.71 -9.75
N PHE A 259 1.10 -2.47 -9.27
CA PHE A 259 0.08 -3.49 -9.03
C PHE A 259 -1.28 -3.00 -9.52
N PHE A 260 -2.06 -3.91 -10.10
CA PHE A 260 -3.48 -3.69 -10.40
C PHE A 260 -4.30 -4.93 -10.05
N ASN A 261 -5.58 -4.72 -9.79
CA ASN A 261 -6.52 -5.78 -9.45
C ASN A 261 -7.30 -6.25 -10.69
N ALA A 262 -7.68 -7.52 -10.73
CA ALA A 262 -8.51 -8.10 -11.78
C ALA A 262 -9.49 -9.13 -11.20
N ASN A 263 -10.74 -9.07 -11.66
CA ASN A 263 -11.82 -9.97 -11.26
C ASN A 263 -12.17 -10.89 -12.43
N VAL A 264 -11.64 -12.11 -12.43
CA VAL A 264 -11.80 -13.07 -13.53
C VAL A 264 -13.15 -13.76 -13.42
N CYS A 265 -14.02 -13.51 -14.39
CA CYS A 265 -15.28 -14.19 -14.64
C CYS A 265 -15.42 -14.39 -16.16
N GLY A 266 -14.50 -15.17 -16.73
CA GLY A 266 -14.25 -15.26 -18.17
C GLY A 266 -13.05 -14.42 -18.64
N ASN A 267 -12.96 -14.19 -19.95
CA ASN A 267 -11.83 -13.48 -20.55
C ASN A 267 -11.93 -11.96 -20.32
N LEU A 268 -10.92 -11.40 -19.68
CA LEU A 268 -10.75 -9.96 -19.50
C LEU A 268 -9.81 -9.41 -20.58
N THR A 269 -10.27 -8.39 -21.27
CA THR A 269 -9.49 -7.62 -22.25
C THR A 269 -9.36 -6.18 -21.79
N ASN A 270 -8.47 -5.41 -22.44
CA ASN A 270 -8.22 -4.01 -22.12
C ASN A 270 -7.83 -3.78 -20.64
N GLN A 271 -7.13 -4.74 -20.04
CA GLN A 271 -6.55 -4.60 -18.70
C GLN A 271 -5.22 -3.84 -18.82
N ASN A 272 -5.28 -2.63 -19.37
CA ASN A 272 -4.10 -1.82 -19.64
C ASN A 272 -3.56 -1.24 -18.34
N ALA A 273 -2.24 -1.19 -18.22
CA ALA A 273 -1.57 -0.56 -17.10
C ALA A 273 -0.41 0.31 -17.58
N SER A 274 -0.04 1.28 -16.76
CA SER A 274 1.14 2.11 -16.95
C SER A 274 2.15 1.89 -15.83
N ILE A 275 3.43 2.00 -16.18
CA ILE A 275 4.55 1.92 -15.23
C ILE A 275 5.39 3.20 -15.30
N SER A 276 5.88 3.64 -14.15
CA SER A 276 6.72 4.83 -14.01
C SER A 276 8.17 4.42 -13.83
N GLU A 277 9.10 5.12 -14.47
CA GLU A 277 10.52 5.04 -14.13
C GLU A 277 10.74 5.37 -12.64
N ASN A 278 11.85 4.88 -12.10
CA ASN A 278 12.32 5.27 -10.78
C ASN A 278 12.56 6.78 -10.73
N LEU A 279 12.02 7.43 -9.71
CA LEU A 279 12.11 8.89 -9.58
C LEU A 279 13.44 9.30 -8.94
N SER A 280 13.95 10.45 -9.38
CA SER A 280 15.01 11.16 -8.65
C SER A 280 14.50 11.62 -7.29
N SER A 281 15.41 11.75 -6.33
CA SER A 281 15.08 12.19 -4.97
C SER A 281 14.33 13.53 -4.98
N GLY A 282 13.28 13.63 -4.17
CA GLY A 282 12.44 14.82 -4.06
C GLY A 282 11.44 15.02 -5.19
N SER A 283 11.51 14.24 -6.29
CA SER A 283 10.50 14.28 -7.35
C SER A 283 9.25 13.51 -6.95
N MET A 284 8.10 14.00 -7.37
CA MET A 284 6.79 13.37 -7.17
C MET A 284 6.15 13.05 -8.53
N ARG A 285 5.51 11.88 -8.59
CA ARG A 285 4.72 11.42 -9.73
C ARG A 285 3.30 11.14 -9.25
N ILE A 286 2.31 11.71 -9.94
CA ILE A 286 0.90 11.46 -9.68
C ILE A 286 0.33 10.79 -10.92
N ILE A 287 -0.26 9.60 -10.78
CA ILE A 287 -0.82 8.82 -11.88
C ILE A 287 -2.30 8.61 -11.62
N LEU A 288 -3.15 9.16 -12.49
CA LEU A 288 -4.57 8.88 -12.55
C LEU A 288 -4.82 7.72 -13.52
N HIS A 289 -5.68 6.79 -13.14
CA HIS A 289 -6.06 5.69 -14.02
C HIS A 289 -7.54 5.32 -13.89
N TRP A 290 -8.20 5.12 -15.03
CA TRP A 290 -9.56 4.57 -15.13
C TRP A 290 -9.59 3.41 -16.14
N GLY A 291 -10.26 2.32 -15.76
CA GLY A 291 -10.32 1.10 -16.56
C GLY A 291 -11.34 1.17 -17.71
N ALA A 292 -11.25 0.26 -18.69
CA ALA A 292 -12.26 0.13 -19.76
C ALA A 292 -13.67 -0.14 -19.23
N SER A 293 -13.78 -0.87 -18.12
CA SER A 293 -15.05 -1.22 -17.47
C SER A 293 -15.52 -0.17 -16.45
N SER A 294 -14.84 0.98 -16.35
CA SER A 294 -15.16 2.02 -15.37
C SER A 294 -16.46 2.78 -15.64
N GLY A 295 -17.03 2.63 -16.85
CA GLY A 295 -18.16 3.44 -17.31
C GLY A 295 -17.78 4.89 -17.65
N LEU A 296 -16.50 5.26 -17.53
CA LEU A 296 -15.97 6.57 -17.88
C LEU A 296 -15.20 6.49 -19.21
N THR A 297 -15.27 7.54 -20.02
CA THR A 297 -14.50 7.66 -21.27
C THR A 297 -13.24 8.49 -21.05
N ILE A 298 -13.38 9.66 -20.42
CA ILE A 298 -12.32 10.65 -20.17
C ILE A 298 -12.39 11.10 -18.73
N VAL A 299 -11.23 11.13 -18.06
CA VAL A 299 -11.06 11.70 -16.73
C VAL A 299 -9.84 12.60 -16.73
N ASP A 300 -10.03 13.89 -16.43
CA ASP A 300 -8.96 14.88 -16.47
C ASP A 300 -8.32 15.08 -15.09
N SER A 301 -7.00 15.20 -15.08
CA SER A 301 -6.16 15.57 -13.96
C SER A 301 -6.05 17.07 -13.90
N HIS A 302 -6.27 17.61 -12.71
CA HIS A 302 -6.05 19.02 -12.42
C HIS A 302 -5.12 19.14 -11.22
N ILE A 303 -4.05 19.92 -11.39
CA ILE A 303 -3.22 20.34 -10.27
C ILE A 303 -3.05 21.85 -10.25
N THR A 304 -3.19 22.45 -9.06
CA THR A 304 -2.86 23.85 -8.83
C THR A 304 -1.80 23.96 -7.76
N GLY A 305 -0.90 24.93 -7.87
CA GLY A 305 0.12 25.20 -6.87
C GLY A 305 0.57 26.65 -6.88
N PRO A 306 1.41 27.07 -5.92
CA PRO A 306 1.98 28.41 -5.88
C PRO A 306 2.80 28.70 -7.15
N ASP A 307 2.63 29.90 -7.70
CA ASP A 307 3.51 30.44 -8.74
C ASP A 307 4.71 31.19 -8.10
N ASN A 308 5.54 31.85 -8.91
CA ASN A 308 6.66 32.69 -8.43
C ASN A 308 6.23 34.13 -8.09
N ALA A 309 4.93 34.42 -8.09
CA ALA A 309 4.34 35.69 -7.72
C ALA A 309 3.43 35.50 -6.50
N SER A 310 2.28 36.16 -6.46
CA SER A 310 1.24 35.99 -5.43
C SER A 310 0.06 35.14 -5.92
N GLY A 311 0.22 34.43 -7.04
CA GLY A 311 -0.84 33.71 -7.74
C GLY A 311 -0.73 32.20 -7.59
N ARG A 312 -1.40 31.50 -8.50
CA ARG A 312 -1.39 30.04 -8.60
C ARG A 312 -1.36 29.63 -10.05
N PHE A 313 -0.53 28.65 -10.37
CA PHE A 313 -0.67 27.96 -11.64
C PHE A 313 -1.84 26.97 -11.59
N HIS A 314 -2.34 26.60 -12.76
CA HIS A 314 -3.28 25.50 -12.93
C HIS A 314 -2.85 24.70 -14.15
N ILE A 315 -2.54 23.42 -13.93
CA ILE A 315 -2.21 22.46 -14.97
C ILE A 315 -3.38 21.50 -15.15
N TYR A 316 -3.79 21.35 -16.41
CA TYR A 316 -4.90 20.51 -16.87
C TYR A 316 -4.89 20.45 -18.41
N TYR A 317 -5.79 19.66 -19.02
CA TYR A 317 -6.09 19.73 -20.45
C TYR A 317 -6.67 21.11 -20.82
N PRO A 318 -6.26 21.80 -21.92
CA PRO A 318 -5.58 21.29 -23.12
C PRO A 318 -4.07 21.54 -23.18
N ALA A 319 -3.41 21.17 -24.29
CA ALA A 319 -1.95 21.16 -24.47
C ALA A 319 -1.20 22.43 -23.97
N ASN A 320 -1.75 23.63 -24.17
CA ASN A 320 -1.15 24.89 -23.71
C ASN A 320 -1.35 25.18 -22.21
N LYS A 321 -1.97 24.26 -21.48
CA LYS A 321 -2.18 24.27 -20.03
C LYS A 321 -1.47 23.12 -19.32
N ARG A 322 -0.73 22.28 -20.06
CA ARG A 322 -0.08 21.08 -19.51
C ARG A 322 1.25 21.35 -18.81
N ASN A 323 1.82 22.55 -18.86
CA ASN A 323 3.17 22.79 -18.34
C ASN A 323 3.23 24.14 -17.66
N PHE A 324 3.71 24.24 -16.43
CA PHE A 324 4.01 25.53 -15.81
C PHE A 324 5.51 25.65 -15.56
N PHE A 325 6.15 26.70 -16.06
CA PHE A 325 7.58 26.96 -15.88
C PHE A 325 7.79 28.11 -14.91
N TYR A 326 8.53 27.86 -13.84
CA TYR A 326 8.77 28.85 -12.82
C TYR A 326 9.67 30.00 -13.29
N TYR A 327 10.62 29.72 -14.19
CA TYR A 327 11.53 30.74 -14.71
C TYR A 327 10.80 31.90 -15.41
N THR A 328 9.83 31.60 -16.29
CA THR A 328 8.99 32.61 -16.96
C THR A 328 7.73 32.96 -16.18
N ASN A 329 7.40 32.18 -15.15
CA ASN A 329 6.15 32.25 -14.41
C ASN A 329 4.91 32.10 -15.33
N ASP A 330 5.00 31.21 -16.32
CA ASP A 330 4.00 31.06 -17.39
C ASP A 330 3.94 29.61 -17.90
N GLN A 331 2.95 29.31 -18.75
CA GLN A 331 2.75 28.01 -19.38
C GLN A 331 3.73 27.72 -20.52
N VAL A 332 4.50 28.73 -20.92
CA VAL A 332 5.48 28.67 -21.99
C VAL A 332 6.84 29.19 -21.53
N CYS A 333 7.90 28.58 -22.06
CA CYS A 333 9.28 28.96 -21.75
C CYS A 333 10.09 29.04 -23.06
N TYR A 334 9.76 30.03 -23.90
CA TYR A 334 10.46 30.28 -25.16
C TYR A 334 11.87 30.83 -24.91
N GLY A 335 12.88 30.27 -25.59
CA GLY A 335 14.28 30.66 -25.39
C GLY A 335 14.92 30.19 -24.08
N CYS A 336 14.17 29.48 -23.23
CA CYS A 336 14.70 28.95 -21.98
C CYS A 336 15.72 27.84 -22.21
N THR A 337 16.78 27.87 -21.41
CA THR A 337 17.77 26.80 -21.29
C THR A 337 17.15 25.53 -20.70
N SER A 338 17.83 24.39 -20.84
CA SER A 338 17.36 23.12 -20.26
C SER A 338 17.18 23.18 -18.74
N SER A 339 18.08 23.88 -18.02
CA SER A 339 17.99 24.05 -16.56
C SER A 339 16.80 24.93 -16.15
N GLN A 340 16.43 25.91 -16.97
CA GLN A 340 15.23 26.72 -16.72
C GLN A 340 13.95 25.94 -17.01
N LYS A 341 13.97 25.05 -18.00
CA LYS A 341 12.82 24.19 -18.32
C LYS A 341 12.60 23.06 -17.31
N SER A 342 13.64 22.64 -16.58
CA SER A 342 13.52 21.61 -15.54
C SER A 342 12.87 22.09 -14.24
N ASP A 343 12.77 23.41 -14.03
CA ASP A 343 12.04 24.01 -12.92
C ASP A 343 10.58 24.25 -13.34
N ASN A 344 9.82 23.16 -13.39
CA ASN A 344 8.45 23.14 -13.90
C ASN A 344 7.54 22.18 -13.14
N VAL A 345 6.25 22.21 -13.47
CA VAL A 345 5.27 21.15 -13.17
C VAL A 345 4.59 20.78 -14.49
N THR A 346 4.32 19.51 -14.71
CA THR A 346 3.83 19.02 -16.01
C THR A 346 2.67 18.03 -15.87
N LEU A 347 1.72 18.09 -16.80
CA LEU A 347 0.85 16.99 -17.19
C LEU A 347 1.53 16.29 -18.37
N ASP A 348 2.33 15.27 -18.05
CA ASP A 348 3.18 14.53 -18.96
C ASP A 348 2.36 13.72 -19.97
N LYS A 349 1.32 13.06 -19.47
CA LYS A 349 0.43 12.18 -20.23
C LYS A 349 -1.02 12.55 -19.96
N ASP A 350 -1.83 12.53 -21.01
CA ASP A 350 -3.23 12.96 -21.06
C ASP A 350 -3.96 12.05 -22.05
N ASP A 351 -4.61 11.00 -21.55
CA ASP A 351 -5.36 10.04 -22.36
C ASP A 351 -6.83 10.48 -22.51
N ILE A 352 -7.35 10.42 -23.73
CA ILE A 352 -8.71 10.88 -24.06
C ILE A 352 -9.72 9.72 -24.24
N SER A 353 -9.41 8.53 -23.71
CA SER A 353 -10.25 7.34 -23.83
C SER A 353 -9.94 6.31 -22.75
N ALA A 354 -10.90 5.43 -22.45
CA ALA A 354 -10.71 4.31 -21.53
C ALA A 354 -10.20 3.04 -22.24
N PRO A 355 -9.38 2.20 -21.58
CA PRO A 355 -8.68 2.49 -20.33
C PRO A 355 -7.69 3.63 -20.53
N GLY A 356 -7.67 4.58 -19.60
CA GLY A 356 -6.85 5.78 -19.72
C GLY A 356 -5.92 5.98 -18.53
N THR A 357 -4.81 6.65 -18.78
CA THR A 357 -3.89 7.13 -17.77
C THR A 357 -3.55 8.58 -18.03
N GLU A 358 -3.54 9.37 -16.95
CA GLU A 358 -2.90 10.67 -16.95
C GLU A 358 -1.81 10.73 -15.91
N THR A 359 -0.81 11.57 -16.16
CA THR A 359 0.39 11.58 -15.34
C THR A 359 0.92 12.99 -15.15
N ILE A 360 1.11 13.37 -13.89
CA ILE A 360 1.70 14.64 -13.48
C ILE A 360 3.05 14.40 -12.82
N THR A 361 4.04 15.24 -13.15
CA THR A 361 5.36 15.26 -12.50
C THR A 361 5.61 16.61 -11.82
N ILE A 362 6.07 16.56 -10.57
CA ILE A 362 6.70 17.68 -9.86
C ILE A 362 8.16 17.29 -9.60
N PRO A 363 9.14 17.83 -10.35
CA PRO A 363 10.56 17.61 -10.08
C PRO A 363 10.96 18.12 -8.69
N GLY A 364 11.96 17.48 -8.09
CA GLY A 364 12.40 17.82 -6.72
C GLY A 364 12.92 19.24 -6.52
N GLY A 365 13.36 19.92 -7.58
CA GLY A 365 13.76 21.34 -7.54
C GLY A 365 12.60 22.33 -7.71
N SER A 366 11.42 21.86 -8.10
CA SER A 366 10.29 22.71 -8.52
C SER A 366 9.32 23.08 -7.40
N TRP A 367 9.62 22.70 -6.16
CA TRP A 367 8.74 22.98 -5.04
C TRP A 367 8.79 24.45 -4.63
N ARG A 368 7.63 25.00 -4.27
CA ARG A 368 7.46 26.33 -3.68
C ARG A 368 6.63 26.20 -2.41
N SER A 369 6.90 27.07 -1.44
CA SER A 369 6.10 27.14 -0.21
C SER A 369 4.64 27.45 -0.53
N GLY A 370 3.73 26.77 0.18
CA GLY A 370 2.28 26.89 0.01
C GLY A 370 1.61 25.60 -0.49
N THR A 371 0.29 25.65 -0.63
CA THR A 371 -0.51 24.43 -0.86
C THR A 371 -0.64 24.09 -2.35
N TYR A 372 -0.30 22.86 -2.71
CA TYR A 372 -0.67 22.24 -3.98
C TYR A 372 -1.98 21.46 -3.80
N ARG A 373 -2.84 21.43 -4.83
CA ARG A 373 -4.14 20.75 -4.78
C ARG A 373 -4.31 19.93 -6.03
N TYR A 374 -4.63 18.64 -5.86
CA TYR A 374 -4.89 17.73 -6.96
C TYR A 374 -6.37 17.30 -6.96
N SER A 375 -6.98 17.27 -8.14
CA SER A 375 -8.34 16.79 -8.35
C SER A 375 -8.45 16.03 -9.67
N ALA A 376 -9.34 15.04 -9.72
CA ALA A 376 -9.75 14.35 -10.94
C ALA A 376 -11.17 14.78 -11.34
N HIS A 377 -11.42 14.95 -12.64
CA HIS A 377 -12.69 15.42 -13.19
C HIS A 377 -13.24 14.44 -14.22
N ASP A 378 -14.46 13.93 -14.00
CA ASP A 378 -15.16 13.03 -14.92
C ASP A 378 -15.78 13.88 -16.01
N TYR A 379 -14.95 14.21 -16.99
CA TYR A 379 -15.35 15.00 -18.14
C TYR A 379 -16.43 14.29 -18.97
N THR A 380 -16.41 12.95 -18.98
CA THR A 380 -17.41 12.11 -19.68
C THR A 380 -18.84 12.50 -19.30
N THR A 381 -19.11 12.58 -17.98
CA THR A 381 -20.46 12.82 -17.47
C THR A 381 -20.72 14.31 -17.21
N ALA A 382 -19.69 15.08 -16.86
CA ALA A 382 -19.81 16.48 -16.51
C ALA A 382 -19.97 17.42 -17.71
N GLY A 383 -19.30 17.11 -18.83
CA GLY A 383 -18.94 18.12 -19.81
C GLY A 383 -18.31 19.34 -19.12
N SER A 384 -18.71 20.55 -19.55
CA SER A 384 -18.21 21.81 -18.98
C SER A 384 -19.03 22.35 -17.80
N THR A 385 -20.22 21.79 -17.51
CA THR A 385 -21.17 22.34 -16.53
C THR A 385 -21.26 21.55 -15.22
N GLY A 386 -20.66 20.36 -15.17
CA GLY A 386 -20.73 19.47 -14.01
C GLY A 386 -22.07 18.75 -13.87
N ASN A 387 -22.05 17.64 -13.13
CA ASN A 387 -23.23 16.91 -12.69
C ASN A 387 -23.05 16.48 -11.23
N ALA A 388 -23.73 17.15 -10.30
CA ALA A 388 -23.59 16.92 -8.87
C ALA A 388 -24.31 15.65 -8.38
N SER A 389 -25.26 15.13 -9.16
CA SER A 389 -26.04 13.92 -8.83
C SER A 389 -25.47 12.63 -9.40
N SER A 390 -24.47 12.72 -10.29
CA SER A 390 -23.84 11.54 -10.90
C SER A 390 -23.14 10.67 -9.85
N THR A 391 -23.33 9.35 -9.94
CA THR A 391 -22.59 8.36 -9.14
C THR A 391 -21.51 7.64 -9.95
N ASN A 392 -21.33 7.98 -11.23
CA ASN A 392 -20.41 7.28 -12.13
C ASN A 392 -18.98 7.25 -11.58
N PHE A 393 -18.48 8.36 -11.05
CA PHE A 393 -17.16 8.40 -10.43
C PHE A 393 -17.05 7.42 -9.26
N ALA A 394 -18.00 7.43 -8.34
CA ALA A 394 -18.04 6.55 -7.16
C ALA A 394 -18.07 5.06 -7.53
N GLU A 395 -18.59 4.73 -8.71
CA GLU A 395 -18.74 3.36 -9.22
C GLU A 395 -17.59 2.95 -10.15
N SER A 396 -16.81 3.92 -10.65
CA SER A 396 -15.82 3.74 -11.71
C SER A 396 -14.60 2.90 -11.35
N GLY A 397 -14.29 2.78 -10.05
CA GLY A 397 -13.02 2.20 -9.59
C GLY A 397 -11.79 3.01 -9.99
N THR A 398 -11.95 4.29 -10.37
CA THR A 398 -10.84 5.20 -10.70
C THR A 398 -9.90 5.35 -9.51
N THR A 399 -8.59 5.33 -9.79
CA THR A 399 -7.55 5.45 -8.77
C THR A 399 -6.57 6.56 -9.09
N VAL A 400 -5.99 7.13 -8.04
CA VAL A 400 -4.86 8.05 -8.13
C VAL A 400 -3.72 7.51 -7.29
N LYS A 401 -2.59 7.25 -7.93
CA LYS A 401 -1.36 6.80 -7.26
C LYS A 401 -0.37 7.94 -7.17
N VAL A 402 0.19 8.16 -5.99
CA VAL A 402 1.26 9.14 -5.76
C VAL A 402 2.53 8.41 -5.38
N TYR A 403 3.60 8.68 -6.12
CA TYR A 403 4.94 8.18 -5.84
C TYR A 403 5.82 9.32 -5.37
N TYR A 404 6.40 9.17 -4.17
CA TYR A 404 7.31 10.15 -3.59
C TYR A 404 8.32 9.48 -2.67
N ASN A 405 9.62 9.73 -2.89
CA ASN A 405 10.74 9.19 -2.09
C ASN A 405 10.62 7.67 -1.80
N GLY A 406 10.30 6.88 -2.83
CA GLY A 406 10.18 5.42 -2.73
C GLY A 406 8.89 4.91 -2.06
N THR A 407 7.97 5.80 -1.71
CA THR A 407 6.65 5.45 -1.17
C THR A 407 5.58 5.58 -2.26
N GLU A 408 4.70 4.57 -2.39
CA GLU A 408 3.45 4.64 -3.17
C GLU A 408 2.28 4.86 -2.19
N THR A 409 1.46 5.88 -2.47
CA THR A 409 0.17 6.08 -1.81
C THR A 409 -0.93 5.98 -2.86
N THR A 410 -1.90 5.07 -2.66
CA THR A 410 -3.05 4.91 -3.54
C THR A 410 -4.29 5.55 -2.91
N TYR A 411 -4.96 6.40 -3.69
CA TYR A 411 -6.25 6.99 -3.36
C TYR A 411 -7.31 6.33 -4.25
N ASN A 412 -8.41 5.91 -3.62
CA ASN A 412 -9.58 5.35 -4.30
C ASN A 412 -10.67 6.41 -4.36
N VAL A 413 -11.40 6.45 -5.48
CA VAL A 413 -12.53 7.37 -5.64
C VAL A 413 -13.56 7.19 -4.49
N PRO A 414 -14.03 8.28 -3.86
CA PRO A 414 -14.96 8.18 -2.74
C PRO A 414 -16.37 7.79 -3.23
N ASN A 415 -17.13 7.09 -2.38
CA ASN A 415 -18.52 6.75 -2.64
C ASN A 415 -19.45 7.96 -2.40
N ILE A 416 -19.25 9.04 -3.16
CA ILE A 416 -19.99 10.30 -3.06
C ILE A 416 -20.40 10.73 -4.46
N ALA A 417 -21.62 11.26 -4.59
CA ALA A 417 -22.11 11.79 -5.85
C ALA A 417 -21.33 13.06 -6.27
N GLY A 418 -21.09 13.18 -7.56
CA GLY A 418 -20.40 14.30 -8.15
C GLY A 418 -19.50 13.88 -9.30
N THR A 419 -19.01 14.90 -10.00
CA THR A 419 -18.16 14.78 -11.18
C THR A 419 -16.76 15.34 -10.97
N VAL A 420 -16.48 15.88 -9.78
CA VAL A 420 -15.14 16.36 -9.40
C VAL A 420 -14.74 15.68 -8.10
N TRP A 421 -13.64 14.95 -8.14
CA TRP A 421 -13.01 14.34 -6.98
C TRP A 421 -11.82 15.18 -6.55
N LYS A 422 -11.96 15.90 -5.43
CA LYS A 422 -10.83 16.57 -4.75
C LYS A 422 -10.06 15.49 -3.98
N VAL A 423 -8.90 15.09 -4.49
CA VAL A 423 -8.22 13.89 -4.02
C VAL A 423 -7.41 14.18 -2.77
N PHE A 424 -6.49 15.14 -2.85
CA PHE A 424 -5.59 15.51 -1.76
C PHE A 424 -5.01 16.91 -1.95
N THR A 425 -4.42 17.42 -0.88
CA THR A 425 -3.51 18.57 -0.94
C THR A 425 -2.10 18.17 -0.53
N ILE A 426 -1.10 18.91 -1.02
CA ILE A 426 0.31 18.72 -0.67
C ILE A 426 0.83 20.03 -0.10
N ASP A 427 1.45 19.96 1.07
CA ASP A 427 2.19 21.09 1.62
C ASP A 427 3.52 21.26 0.89
N GLY A 428 3.73 22.43 0.28
CA GLY A 428 4.85 22.71 -0.58
C GLY A 428 6.20 22.81 0.12
N ASP A 429 6.25 22.83 1.45
CA ASP A 429 7.48 22.85 2.25
C ASP A 429 7.81 21.44 2.77
N SER A 430 6.89 20.82 3.50
CA SER A 430 7.05 19.51 4.13
C SER A 430 6.79 18.32 3.22
N LYS A 431 6.07 18.53 2.11
CA LYS A 431 5.61 17.50 1.15
C LYS A 431 4.66 16.47 1.75
N VAL A 432 4.07 16.81 2.90
CA VAL A 432 3.00 16.05 3.52
C VAL A 432 1.76 16.12 2.64
N ILE A 433 1.17 14.97 2.37
CA ILE A 433 -0.07 14.82 1.62
C ILE A 433 -1.22 14.64 2.63
N THR A 434 -2.30 15.41 2.46
CA THR A 434 -3.50 15.36 3.33
C THR A 434 -4.77 15.19 2.52
#